data_AF-A0A8S3GLZ1-F1
#
_entry.id   AF-A0A8S3GLZ1-F1
#
_cell.length_a   1.000
_cell.length_b   1.000
_cell.length_c   1.000
_cell.angle_alpha   90.00
_cell.angle_beta   90.00
_cell.angle_gamma   90.00
#
_symmetry.space_group_name_H-M   'P 1'
#
loop_
_entity.id
_entity.type
_entity.pdbx_description
1 polymer ?
#
loop_
_entity_poly.entity_id
_entity_poly.type
_entity_poly.pdbx_seq_one_letter_code
_entity_poly.pdbx_strand_id
1 'polypeptide(L)' 'MRYLKGKKDGIVIIGGDELGDKPNQLSEPFDLSFDRNGNLYVADMSNYRIQMFKIDKSACENFHS' A
#
# COMPACT_ATOMS: atom_id res chain seq x y z
N MET A 1 2.49 2.73 5.28
CA MET A 1 1.38 3.60 5.76
C MET A 1 1.22 4.78 4.79
N ARG A 2 0.01 5.24 4.51
CA ARG A 2 -0.25 6.40 3.64
C ARG A 2 -0.96 7.50 4.41
N TYR A 3 -0.47 8.73 4.25
CA TYR A 3 -1.11 9.93 4.78
C TYR A 3 -1.81 10.67 3.65
N LEU A 4 -3.06 11.05 3.88
CA LEU A 4 -3.77 11.95 2.98
C LEU A 4 -3.37 13.39 3.31
N LYS A 5 -3.33 14.25 2.29
CA LYS A 5 -2.95 15.67 2.46
C LYS A 5 -3.81 16.31 3.56
N GLY A 6 -3.16 16.86 4.59
CA GLY A 6 -3.83 17.51 5.72
C GLY A 6 -4.40 16.58 6.79
N LYS A 7 -4.30 15.25 6.65
CA LYS A 7 -4.67 14.30 7.71
C LYS A 7 -3.47 14.00 8.60
N LYS A 8 -3.71 13.91 9.92
CA LYS A 8 -2.71 13.51 10.93
C LYS A 8 -2.67 11.99 11.13
N ASP A 9 -3.77 11.32 10.84
CA ASP A 9 -3.86 9.86 10.90
C ASP A 9 -3.47 9.25 9.55
N GLY A 10 -2.69 8.17 9.63
CA GLY A 10 -2.31 7.38 8.47
C GLY A 10 -3.23 6.18 8.28
N ILE A 11 -3.40 5.75 7.04
CA ILE A 11 -4.10 4.51 6.70
C ILE A 11 -3.05 3.42 6.50
N VAL A 12 -3.22 2.29 7.18
CA VAL A 12 -2.44 1.08 6.89
C VAL A 12 -2.99 0.48 5.60
N ILE A 13 -2.14 0.40 4.58
CA ILE A 13 -2.51 -0.18 3.28
C ILE A 13 -2.25 -1.70 3.30
N ILE A 14 -1.11 -2.10 3.88
CA ILE A 14 -0.70 -3.49 4.02
C ILE A 14 0.33 -3.62 5.17
N GLY A 15 0.42 -4.81 5.78
CA GLY A 15 1.45 -5.18 6.75
C GLY A 15 1.04 -5.07 8.22
N GLY A 16 -0.23 -5.34 8.55
CA GLY A 16 -0.81 -5.06 9.86
C GLY A 16 -1.00 -6.24 10.83
N ASP A 17 -0.97 -7.49 10.35
CA ASP A 17 -1.53 -8.58 11.16
C ASP A 17 -0.54 -9.71 11.49
N GLU A 18 0.42 -10.04 10.62
CA GLU A 18 1.52 -11.02 10.86
C GLU A 18 2.37 -11.17 9.58
N LEU A 19 3.60 -11.68 9.69
CA LEU A 19 4.38 -12.13 8.52
C LEU A 19 3.69 -13.32 7.86
N GLY A 20 3.65 -13.37 6.53
CA GLY A 20 3.03 -14.50 5.83
C GLY A 20 2.92 -14.32 4.32
N ASP A 21 2.28 -15.29 3.68
CA ASP A 21 2.16 -15.45 2.23
C ASP A 21 0.74 -15.18 1.70
N LYS A 22 -0.21 -14.82 2.57
CA LYS A 22 -1.56 -14.43 2.15
C LYS A 22 -1.56 -13.10 1.36
N PRO A 23 -2.61 -12.79 0.59
CA PRO A 23 -2.66 -11.59 -0.25
C PRO A 23 -2.51 -10.25 0.50
N ASN A 24 -2.84 -10.20 1.78
CA ASN A 24 -2.72 -9.01 2.64
C ASN A 24 -1.52 -9.09 3.61
N GLN A 25 -0.66 -10.10 3.46
CA GLN A 25 0.53 -10.31 4.26
C GLN A 25 1.79 -10.13 3.41
N LEU A 26 2.90 -9.85 4.08
CA LEU A 26 4.23 -9.69 3.50
C LEU A 26 5.23 -10.52 4.30
N SER A 27 6.31 -10.93 3.65
CA SER A 27 7.44 -11.66 4.20
C SER A 27 8.74 -11.06 3.67
N GLU A 28 9.41 -10.29 4.53
CA GLU A 28 10.66 -9.56 4.23
C GLU A 28 10.58 -8.73 2.93
N PRO A 29 9.65 -7.76 2.83
CA PRO A 29 9.56 -6.92 1.65
C PRO A 29 10.84 -6.10 1.48
N PHE A 30 11.40 -6.12 0.27
CA PHE A 30 12.67 -5.47 -0.05
C PHE A 30 12.49 -4.02 -0.50
N ASP A 31 11.49 -3.77 -1.35
CA ASP A 31 11.26 -2.46 -1.94
C ASP A 31 9.80 -2.24 -2.32
N LEU A 32 9.43 -0.98 -2.58
CA LEU A 32 8.11 -0.58 -3.04
C LEU A 32 8.16 0.57 -4.06
N SER A 33 7.18 0.59 -4.96
CA SER A 33 7.04 1.64 -5.97
C SER A 33 5.57 1.91 -6.32
N PHE A 34 5.30 3.06 -6.93
CA PHE A 34 3.97 3.44 -7.38
C PHE A 34 3.91 3.58 -8.89
N ASP A 35 2.80 3.14 -9.50
CA ASP A 35 2.51 3.47 -10.89
C ASP A 35 1.84 4.85 -11.03
N ARG A 36 1.59 5.28 -12.28
CA ARG A 36 0.92 6.56 -12.58
C ARG A 36 -0.53 6.61 -12.08
N ASN A 37 -1.15 5.44 -11.89
CA ASN A 37 -2.50 5.32 -11.34
C ASN A 37 -2.49 5.32 -9.81
N GLY A 38 -1.32 5.38 -9.17
CA GLY A 38 -1.17 5.36 -7.71
C GLY A 38 -1.37 3.99 -7.09
N ASN A 39 -1.29 2.91 -7.88
CA ASN A 39 -1.23 1.55 -7.35
C ASN A 39 0.15 1.32 -6.73
N LEU A 40 0.17 0.64 -5.59
CA LEU A 40 1.40 0.30 -4.87
C LEU A 40 1.87 -1.09 -5.28
N TYR A 41 3.12 -1.18 -5.69
CA TYR A 41 3.82 -2.43 -5.95
C TYR A 41 4.81 -2.70 -4.82
N VAL A 42 4.84 -3.94 -4.33
CA VAL A 42 5.76 -4.37 -3.27
C VAL A 42 6.53 -5.59 -3.75
N ALA A 43 7.86 -5.53 -3.64
CA ALA A 43 8.74 -6.68 -3.83
C ALA A 43 8.81 -7.48 -2.53
N ASP A 44 8.05 -8.57 -2.47
CA ASP A 44 7.85 -9.40 -1.28
C ASP A 44 8.85 -10.57 -1.30
N MET A 45 10.09 -10.28 -0.88
CA MET A 45 11.29 -11.06 -1.22
C MET A 45 11.20 -12.51 -0.78
N SER A 46 10.84 -12.75 0.48
CA SER A 46 10.83 -14.11 1.05
C SER A 46 9.62 -14.93 0.62
N ASN A 47 8.66 -14.30 -0.05
CA ASN A 47 7.58 -14.95 -0.77
C ASN A 47 7.84 -15.09 -2.28
N TYR A 48 8.99 -14.62 -2.78
CA TYR A 48 9.37 -14.68 -4.20
C TYR A 48 8.34 -14.09 -5.16
N ARG A 49 7.66 -13.00 -4.77
CA ARG A 49 6.57 -12.40 -5.55
C ARG A 49 6.63 -10.88 -5.59
N ILE A 50 5.96 -10.32 -6.60
CA ILE A 50 5.57 -8.91 -6.62
C ILE A 50 4.06 -8.83 -6.40
N GLN A 51 3.63 -8.02 -5.42
CA GLN A 51 2.21 -7.79 -5.17
C GLN A 51 1.81 -6.37 -5.57
N MET A 52 0.61 -6.21 -6.13
CA MET A 52 0.03 -4.92 -6.48
C MET A 52 -1.22 -4.65 -5.64
N PHE A 53 -1.26 -3.48 -5.00
CA PHE A 53 -2.38 -2.99 -4.22
C PHE A 53 -2.99 -1.78 -4.90
N LYS A 54 -4.26 -1.89 -5.25
CA LYS A 54 -5.05 -0.73 -5.66
C LYS A 54 -5.24 0.16 -4.46
N ILE A 55 -4.82 1.42 -4.58
CA ILE A 55 -5.08 2.39 -3.53
C ILE A 55 -6.15 3.34 -4.02
N ASP A 56 -7.31 3.26 -3.38
CA ASP A 56 -8.43 4.10 -3.73
C ASP A 56 -8.07 5.59 -3.54
N LYS A 57 -8.29 6.38 -4.59
CA LYS A 57 -8.12 7.83 -4.60
C LYS A 57 -9.38 8.57 -4.17
N SER A 58 -10.51 7.88 -4.03
CA SER A 58 -11.79 8.48 -3.61
C SER A 58 -11.69 9.23 -2.29
N ALA A 59 -10.76 8.84 -1.41
CA ALA A 59 -10.45 9.58 -0.18
C ALA A 59 -9.83 10.98 -0.40
N CYS A 60 -9.48 11.34 -1.65
CA CYS A 60 -8.86 12.60 -2.04
C CYS A 60 -9.75 13.52 -2.89
N GLU A 61 -10.93 13.09 -3.38
CA GLU A 61 -11.68 13.87 -4.40
C GLU A 61 -12.68 14.90 -3.83
N ASN A 62 -12.92 14.94 -2.51
CA ASN A 62 -13.87 15.87 -1.91
C ASN A 62 -13.33 17.30 -1.66
N PHE A 63 -12.25 17.71 -2.32
CA PHE A 63 -11.76 19.10 -2.29
C PHE A 63 -11.90 19.73 -3.69
N HIS A 64 -13.13 19.88 -4.15
CA HIS A 64 -13.45 20.91 -5.13
C HIS A 64 -13.92 22.16 -4.36
N SER A 65 -13.27 23.27 -4.65
CA SER A 65 -13.50 24.63 -4.13
C SER A 65 -14.90 25.15 -4.39
#